data_AF-A0A8C7YKT5-F1
#
_entry.id   AF-A0A8C7YKT5-F1
#
_cell.length_a   1.000
_cell.length_b   1.000
_cell.length_c   1.000
_cell.angle_alpha   90.00
_cell.angle_beta   90.00
_cell.angle_gamma   90.00
#
_symmetry.space_group_name_H-M   'P 1'
#
loop_
_entity.id
_entity.type
_entity.pdbx_description
1 polymer ?
#
loop_
_entity_poly.entity_id
_entity_poly.type
_entity_poly.pdbx_seq_one_letter_code
_entity_poly.pdbx_strand_id
1 'polypeptide(L)'
;MDRPVVTTWRSPRACDTYWSEFCHCKSLVNRFHHYYTYGTTPSCHQWKEDYYNCREWEKSRSTETKEALQKSERKRVAQQKNFDPVWELRCEPPKDWNLPLNQDNTEDS
;
A
#
# COMPACT_ATOMS: atom_id res chain seq x y z
N MET A 1 11.66 -20.72 -32.14
CA MET A 1 11.10 -21.73 -31.21
C MET A 1 11.19 -21.13 -29.82
N ASP A 2 10.21 -20.30 -29.44
CA ASP A 2 10.19 -19.67 -28.11
C ASP A 2 9.73 -20.71 -27.10
N ARG A 3 10.61 -20.99 -26.12
CA ARG A 3 10.32 -21.91 -25.02
C ARG A 3 9.26 -21.24 -24.14
N PRO A 4 8.12 -21.90 -23.84
CA PRO A 4 7.15 -21.32 -22.91
C PRO A 4 7.83 -21.16 -21.55
N VAL A 5 7.97 -19.91 -21.11
CA VAL A 5 8.44 -19.60 -19.76
C VAL A 5 7.36 -20.09 -18.81
N VAL A 6 7.58 -21.24 -18.20
CA VAL A 6 6.72 -21.73 -17.12
C VAL A 6 6.97 -20.81 -15.93
N THR A 7 6.19 -19.74 -15.82
CA THR A 7 6.22 -18.86 -14.65
C THR A 7 5.62 -19.60 -13.47
N THR A 8 6.49 -20.25 -12.69
CA THR A 8 6.10 -20.79 -11.39
C THR A 8 5.65 -19.63 -10.51
N TRP A 9 4.39 -19.68 -10.08
CA TRP A 9 3.82 -18.61 -9.28
C TRP A 9 4.59 -18.47 -7.96
N ARG A 10 5.01 -17.25 -7.64
CA ARG A 10 5.60 -16.87 -6.36
C ARG A 10 4.63 -15.97 -5.62
N SER A 11 4.65 -16.05 -4.29
CA SER A 11 3.87 -15.13 -3.46
C SER A 11 4.31 -13.68 -3.76
N PRO A 12 3.39 -12.70 -3.76
CA PRO A 12 3.73 -11.30 -4.03
C PRO A 12 4.77 -10.72 -3.07
N ARG A 13 4.83 -11.27 -1.86
CA ARG A 13 5.77 -10.90 -0.79
C ARG A 13 6.26 -12.15 -0.07
N ALA A 14 7.41 -12.06 0.58
CA ALA A 14 7.93 -13.14 1.42
C ALA A 14 7.01 -13.39 2.62
N CYS A 15 6.91 -14.64 3.07
CA CYS A 15 6.04 -14.97 4.21
C CYS A 15 6.43 -14.19 5.48
N ASP A 16 7.72 -13.95 5.71
CA ASP A 16 8.21 -13.19 6.85
C ASP A 16 7.73 -11.73 6.84
N THR A 17 7.49 -11.14 5.66
CA THR A 17 6.92 -9.80 5.54
C THR A 17 5.50 -9.75 6.09
N TYR A 18 4.66 -10.74 5.80
CA TYR A 18 3.30 -10.79 6.39
C TYR A 18 3.35 -10.94 7.91
N TRP A 19 4.34 -11.68 8.43
CA TRP A 19 4.54 -11.82 9.87
C TRP A 19 4.97 -10.50 10.53
N SER A 20 5.91 -9.77 9.93
CA SER A 20 6.34 -8.46 10.43
C SER A 20 5.18 -7.46 10.42
N GLU A 21 4.35 -7.47 9.38
CA GLU A 21 3.16 -6.61 9.27
C GLU A 21 2.11 -6.96 10.32
N PHE A 22 1.89 -8.25 10.59
CA PHE A 22 1.02 -8.69 11.67
C PHE A 22 1.51 -8.20 13.04
N CYS A 23 2.81 -8.34 13.31
CA CYS A 23 3.43 -7.83 14.53
C CYS A 23 3.29 -6.31 14.64
N HIS A 24 3.54 -5.59 13.53
CA HIS A 24 3.40 -4.15 13.46
C HIS A 24 1.96 -3.69 13.70
N CYS A 25 0.98 -4.35 13.07
CA CYS A 25 -0.44 -4.06 13.28
C CYS A 25 -0.84 -4.20 14.75
N LYS A 26 -0.31 -5.21 15.45
CA LYS A 26 -0.55 -5.44 16.87
C LYS A 26 0.23 -4.53 17.81
N SER A 27 1.22 -3.80 17.32
CA SER A 27 2.02 -2.89 18.12
C SER A 27 1.15 -1.86 18.82
N LEU A 28 1.47 -1.57 20.08
CA LEU A 28 0.78 -0.55 20.87
C LEU A 28 0.83 0.81 20.17
N VAL A 29 1.99 1.18 19.63
CA VAL A 29 2.20 2.45 18.92
C VAL A 29 1.22 2.57 17.74
N ASN A 30 1.10 1.51 16.94
CA ASN A 30 0.20 1.49 15.79
C ASN A 30 -1.27 1.57 16.24
N ARG A 31 -1.65 0.87 17.31
CA ARG A 31 -3.00 0.94 17.88
C ARG A 31 -3.34 2.34 18.41
N PHE A 32 -2.41 2.98 19.11
CA PHE A 32 -2.58 4.37 19.56
C PHE A 32 -2.76 5.30 18.37
N HIS A 33 -1.88 5.22 17.37
CA HIS A 33 -2.00 6.03 16.15
C HIS A 33 -3.36 5.84 15.45
N HIS A 34 -3.81 4.60 15.26
CA HIS A 34 -5.10 4.32 14.64
C HIS A 34 -6.28 4.84 15.48
N TYR A 35 -6.22 4.70 16.80
CA TYR A 35 -7.26 5.20 17.69
C TYR A 35 -7.38 6.73 17.60
N TYR A 36 -6.25 7.46 17.63
CA TYR A 36 -6.28 8.92 17.52
C TYR A 36 -6.65 9.42 16.12
N THR A 37 -6.27 8.70 15.05
CA THR A 37 -6.55 9.13 13.68
C THR A 37 -7.98 8.80 13.25
N TYR A 38 -8.50 7.63 13.63
CA TYR A 38 -9.76 7.10 13.10
C TYR A 38 -10.80 6.76 14.18
N GLY A 39 -10.46 6.85 15.48
CA GLY A 39 -11.35 6.48 16.58
C GLY A 39 -11.58 4.97 16.75
N THR A 40 -10.93 4.14 15.93
CA THR A 40 -11.14 2.67 15.90
C THR A 40 -9.84 1.91 16.11
N THR A 41 -9.94 0.68 16.61
CA THR A 41 -8.79 -0.23 16.63
C THR A 41 -8.69 -1.00 15.30
N PRO A 42 -7.48 -1.14 14.73
CA PRO A 42 -7.32 -1.82 13.44
C PRO A 42 -7.53 -3.33 13.59
N SER A 43 -8.22 -3.94 12.62
CA SER A 43 -8.35 -5.40 12.56
C SER A 43 -7.08 -6.03 11.95
N CYS A 44 -6.29 -6.69 12.79
CA CYS A 44 -5.06 -7.38 12.36
C CYS A 44 -5.29 -8.82 11.86
N HIS A 45 -6.55 -9.24 11.74
CA HIS A 45 -6.88 -10.63 11.39
C HIS A 45 -6.40 -10.99 9.97
N GLN A 46 -6.58 -10.08 9.01
CA GLN A 46 -6.19 -10.29 7.61
C GLN A 46 -4.70 -10.62 7.48
N TRP A 47 -3.81 -9.91 8.18
CA TRP A 47 -2.38 -10.18 8.16
C TRP A 47 -2.00 -11.56 8.69
N LYS A 48 -2.75 -12.04 9.70
CA LYS A 48 -2.55 -13.37 10.27
C LYS A 48 -2.98 -14.45 9.27
N GLU A 49 -4.13 -14.28 8.63
CA GLU A 49 -4.61 -15.19 7.57
C GLU A 49 -3.65 -15.22 6.38
N ASP A 50 -3.19 -14.06 5.91
CA ASP A 50 -2.26 -13.96 4.79
C ASP A 50 -0.93 -14.66 5.11
N TYR A 51 -0.42 -14.54 6.35
CA TYR A 51 0.75 -15.29 6.77
C TYR A 51 0.54 -16.80 6.70
N TYR A 52 -0.59 -17.32 7.19
CA TYR A 52 -0.89 -18.75 7.12
C TYR A 52 -1.08 -19.24 5.69
N ASN A 53 -1.80 -18.47 4.86
CA ASN A 53 -1.98 -18.80 3.45
C ASN A 53 -0.64 -18.84 2.70
N CYS A 54 0.29 -17.93 3.05
CA CYS A 54 1.64 -17.92 2.50
C CYS A 54 2.44 -19.15 2.90
N ARG A 55 2.45 -19.49 4.19
CA ARG A 55 3.12 -20.71 4.69
C ARG A 55 2.54 -21.99 4.13
N GLU A 56 1.23 -22.03 3.96
CA GLU A 56 0.54 -23.19 3.40
C GLU A 56 0.87 -23.33 1.91
N TRP A 57 0.92 -22.23 1.16
CA TRP A 57 1.42 -22.24 -0.22
C TRP A 57 2.86 -22.78 -0.33
N GLU A 58 3.76 -22.38 0.56
CA GLU A 58 5.15 -22.89 0.56
C GLU A 58 5.21 -24.42 0.76
N LYS A 59 4.28 -24.98 1.53
CA LYS A 59 4.22 -26.42 1.85
C LYS A 59 3.49 -27.24 0.80
N SER A 60 2.23 -26.88 0.51
CA SER A 60 1.30 -27.70 -0.29
C SER A 60 1.10 -27.17 -1.71
N ARG A 61 1.54 -25.94 -2.01
CA ARG A 61 1.27 -25.24 -3.27
C ARG A 61 -0.21 -25.28 -3.68
N SER A 62 -1.11 -25.19 -2.69
CA SER A 62 -2.55 -25.21 -2.90
C SER A 62 -3.03 -24.00 -3.72
N THR A 63 -3.90 -24.24 -4.71
CA THR A 63 -4.47 -23.17 -5.54
C THR A 63 -5.36 -22.22 -4.73
N GLU A 64 -6.05 -22.73 -3.71
CA GLU A 64 -6.95 -21.95 -2.87
C GLU A 64 -6.20 -20.88 -2.07
N THR A 65 -5.06 -21.23 -1.47
CA THR A 65 -4.25 -20.31 -0.67
C THR A 65 -3.60 -19.24 -1.55
N LYS A 66 -3.21 -19.62 -2.78
CA LYS A 66 -2.77 -18.68 -3.81
C LYS A 66 -3.85 -17.67 -4.17
N GLU A 67 -5.08 -18.11 -4.42
CA GLU A 67 -6.19 -17.22 -4.77
C GLU A 67 -6.57 -16.29 -3.62
N ALA A 68 -6.60 -16.81 -2.39
CA ALA A 68 -6.85 -16.02 -1.19
C ALA A 68 -5.83 -14.90 -1.02
N LEU A 69 -4.53 -15.20 -1.15
CA LEU A 69 -3.45 -14.21 -1.10
C LEU A 69 -3.53 -13.16 -2.21
N GLN A 70 -3.83 -13.59 -3.45
CA GLN A 70 -3.99 -12.63 -4.54
C GLN A 70 -5.16 -11.68 -4.29
N LYS A 71 -6.27 -12.20 -3.74
CA LYS A 71 -7.45 -11.40 -3.43
C LYS A 71 -7.16 -10.38 -2.32
N SER A 72 -6.48 -10.78 -1.24
CA SER A 72 -6.13 -9.88 -0.15
C SER A 72 -5.17 -8.79 -0.60
N GLU A 73 -4.16 -9.12 -1.40
CA GLU A 73 -3.23 -8.13 -1.97
C GLU A 73 -3.91 -7.14 -2.91
N ARG A 74 -4.77 -7.63 -3.81
CA ARG A 74 -5.54 -6.75 -4.70
C ARG A 74 -6.42 -5.79 -3.91
N LYS A 75 -7.10 -6.29 -2.87
CA LYS A 75 -7.92 -5.45 -1.98
C LYS A 75 -7.07 -4.37 -1.30
N ARG A 76 -5.88 -4.72 -0.83
CA ARG A 76 -4.96 -3.77 -0.18
C ARG A 76 -4.45 -2.69 -1.13
N VAL A 77 -4.03 -3.08 -2.34
CA VAL A 77 -3.58 -2.12 -3.37
C VAL A 77 -4.73 -1.20 -3.80
N ALA A 78 -5.95 -1.72 -3.89
CA ALA A 78 -7.12 -0.90 -4.18
C ALA A 78 -7.38 0.12 -3.06
N GLN A 79 -7.32 -0.31 -1.78
CA GLN A 79 -7.47 0.60 -0.64
C GLN A 79 -6.42 1.73 -0.61
N GLN A 80 -5.18 1.43 -1.00
CA GLN A 80 -4.14 2.46 -1.09
C GLN A 80 -4.40 3.48 -2.21
N LYS A 81 -5.18 3.11 -3.23
CA LYS A 81 -5.56 3.99 -4.34
C LYS A 81 -6.87 4.75 -4.11
N ASN A 82 -7.54 4.56 -2.98
CA ASN A 82 -8.83 5.20 -2.68
C ASN A 82 -8.72 6.68 -2.26
N PHE A 83 -7.66 7.38 -2.65
CA PHE A 83 -7.52 8.80 -2.41
C PHE A 83 -7.73 9.54 -3.72
N ASP A 84 -8.76 10.39 -3.77
CA ASP A 84 -8.96 11.28 -4.90
C ASP A 84 -7.88 12.36 -4.85
N PRO A 85 -6.99 12.42 -5.85
CA PRO A 85 -5.94 13.43 -5.87
C PRO A 85 -6.59 14.81 -5.98
N VAL A 86 -6.42 15.64 -4.94
CA VAL A 86 -6.84 17.05 -4.97
C VAL A 86 -6.07 17.84 -6.03
N TRP A 87 -4.85 17.38 -6.36
CA TRP A 87 -3.98 18.01 -7.34
C TRP A 87 -3.76 17.07 -8.53
N GLU A 88 -4.02 17.58 -9.72
CA GLU A 88 -3.65 16.88 -10.95
C GLU A 88 -2.14 16.87 -11.15
N LEU A 89 -1.61 15.77 -11.70
CA LEU A 89 -0.20 15.66 -12.03
C LEU A 89 0.13 16.67 -13.14
N ARG A 90 0.94 17.69 -12.83
CA ARG A 90 1.34 18.71 -13.82
C ARG A 90 2.27 18.07 -14.86
N CYS A 91 1.96 18.28 -16.14
CA CYS A 91 2.84 17.86 -17.24
C CYS A 91 3.96 18.88 -17.51
N GLU A 92 3.68 20.17 -17.30
CA GLU A 92 4.59 21.27 -17.59
C GLU A 92 4.52 22.34 -16.49
N PRO A 93 5.62 23.05 -16.20
CA PRO A 93 5.61 24.17 -15.27
C PRO A 93 4.71 25.31 -15.81
N PRO A 94 4.07 26.10 -14.92
CA PRO A 94 3.38 27.31 -15.34
C PRO A 94 4.30 28.24 -16.14
N LYS A 95 3.78 28.88 -17.19
CA LYS A 95 4.58 29.69 -18.14
C LYS A 95 5.37 30.82 -17.46
N ASP A 96 4.85 31.33 -16.36
CA ASP A 96 5.37 32.48 -15.64
C ASP A 96 6.15 32.08 -14.37
N TRP A 97 6.51 30.79 -14.22
CA TRP A 97 7.20 30.29 -13.02
C TRP A 97 8.56 30.95 -12.78
N ASN A 98 9.21 31.45 -13.85
CA ASN A 98 10.53 32.06 -13.84
C ASN A 98 10.50 33.59 -13.79
N LEU A 99 9.32 34.21 -13.69
CA LEU A 99 9.24 35.66 -13.54
C LEU A 99 9.67 36.05 -12.12
N PRO A 100 10.43 37.15 -11.95
CA PRO A 100 10.72 37.67 -10.63
C PRO A 100 9.40 38.01 -9.92
N LEU A 101 9.29 37.69 -8.63
CA LEU A 101 8.17 38.17 -7.82
C LEU A 101 8.15 39.69 -7.94
N ASN A 102 7.00 40.29 -8.23
CA ASN A 102 6.84 41.75 -8.26
C ASN A 102 7.18 42.28 -6.85
N GLN A 103 8.43 42.74 -6.69
CA GLN A 103 8.82 43.60 -5.59
C GLN A 103 8.27 44.97 -5.95
N ASP A 104 7.12 45.29 -5.36
CA ASP A 104 6.50 46.61 -5.23
C ASP A 104 5.01 46.53 -5.57
N ASN A 105 4.20 46.62 -4.51
CA ASN A 105 3.03 47.49 -4.43
C ASN A 105 2.52 47.43 -2.98
N THR A 106 3.32 47.99 -2.07
CA THR A 106 2.82 48.47 -0.79
C THR A 106 3.54 49.79 -0.50
N GLU A 107 3.30 50.77 -1.38
CA GLU A 107 3.23 52.16 -0.92
C GLU A 107 1.92 52.27 -0.14
N ASP A 108 1.94 51.89 1.14
CA ASP A 108 0.89 52.28 2.09
C ASP A 108 1.11 53.77 2.40
N SER A 109 0.35 54.64 1.72
CA SER A 109 0.13 56.06 2.12
C SER A 109 -1.21 56.21 2.84
#